data_AF-A0A970H9K0-F1
#
_entry.id   AF-A0A970H9K0-F1
#
_cell.length_a   1.000
_cell.length_b   1.000
_cell.length_c   1.000
_cell.angle_alpha   90.00
_cell.angle_beta   90.00
_cell.angle_gamma   90.00
#
_symmetry.space_group_name_H-M   'P 1'
#
loop_
_entity.id
_entity.type
_entity.pdbx_description
1 polymer ?
#
loop_
_entity_poly.entity_id
_entity_poly.type
_entity_poly.pdbx_seq_one_letter_code
_entity_poly.pdbx_strand_id
1 'polypeptide(L)'
;MDKEYPSRLAYLMARLNLSAKVLAEVLHVDRSLVSKWRNNKRVLSPRSHYLEQMAAYFMQLDAQNRPPILPAIIGEYYPGFTQQPAKIKKALLKKWLLGNFTEKNSENYWQTMQKRGSYTVQFDVMHGAEGRRQASRRFLNLALSLPPGQELLLYSQTAQASWHVEDMNFYGNWKKSQLELQRRGHSVKLIHSIDRELNSLINVLLEWLPMELYGDLVSYYCPKYTNIRIKPTILVVKGRACVVAISHEELAVTECSYFFTDPITVGQAELVLRSLLSQCLTLYHKFPAEKSSVLLETLIPLAELPENCYWYTPLPFVMADPGFPAAFGFAPGQLQETEQYHRLQKSFYQSLKNNRCRIIIPARERDKFFMADSPGSAAHKKVEYLRHLLSLLDRYPNLEIATSPAEPAPWLEGITMLVKENTVTAISSLLSGKTEPATLLSQEPSVVKAYYTHLERVWSEIPPEQKDREAIKAYIRHRINQAE
;
A
#
# COMPACT_ATOMS: atom_id res chain seq x y z
N MET A 1 -23.86 -2.54 -4.02
CA MET A 1 -24.96 -1.62 -4.33
C MET A 1 -25.95 -2.34 -5.22
N ASP A 2 -27.25 -2.37 -4.99
CA ASP A 2 -28.06 -2.18 -3.77
C ASP A 2 -29.29 -3.06 -3.98
N LYS A 3 -29.79 -3.72 -2.93
CA LYS A 3 -31.09 -4.42 -2.98
C LYS A 3 -32.28 -3.45 -3.20
N GLU A 4 -32.03 -2.14 -3.24
CA GLU A 4 -33.02 -1.07 -3.28
C GLU A 4 -33.62 -0.82 -4.67
N TYR A 5 -32.85 -0.98 -5.76
CA TYR A 5 -33.30 -0.69 -7.13
C TYR A 5 -33.07 -1.88 -8.09
N PRO A 6 -34.12 -2.65 -8.43
CA PRO A 6 -33.98 -3.87 -9.22
C PRO A 6 -33.66 -3.65 -10.71
N SER A 7 -33.72 -2.42 -11.22
CA SER A 7 -33.36 -2.08 -12.61
C SER A 7 -32.85 -0.63 -12.73
N ARG A 8 -32.17 -0.30 -13.83
CA ARG A 8 -31.80 1.09 -14.16
C ARG A 8 -33.01 2.00 -14.33
N LEU A 9 -34.12 1.45 -14.83
CA LEU A 9 -35.39 2.15 -14.87
C LEU A 9 -35.88 2.47 -13.44
N ALA A 10 -35.80 1.52 -12.51
CA ALA A 10 -36.19 1.76 -11.11
C ALA A 10 -35.34 2.84 -10.43
N TYR A 11 -34.02 2.78 -10.62
CA TYR A 11 -33.10 3.77 -10.09
C TYR A 11 -33.38 5.17 -10.64
N LEU A 12 -33.55 5.29 -11.96
CA LEU A 12 -33.79 6.58 -12.58
C LEU A 12 -35.17 7.17 -12.20
N MET A 13 -36.20 6.33 -12.15
CA MET A 13 -37.53 6.74 -11.69
C MET A 13 -37.50 7.26 -10.25
N ALA A 14 -36.75 6.61 -9.36
CA ALA A 14 -36.62 7.08 -7.98
C ALA A 14 -35.91 8.43 -7.89
N ARG A 15 -34.83 8.62 -8.66
CA ARG A 15 -34.09 9.89 -8.69
C ARG A 15 -34.89 11.04 -9.28
N LEU A 16 -35.73 10.75 -10.28
CA LEU A 16 -36.63 11.73 -10.90
C LEU A 16 -37.97 11.90 -10.14
N ASN A 17 -38.11 11.29 -8.95
CA ASN A 17 -39.34 11.25 -8.16
C ASN A 17 -40.59 10.83 -8.97
N LEU A 18 -40.41 9.86 -9.87
CA LEU A 18 -41.42 9.42 -10.82
C LEU A 18 -42.06 8.10 -10.39
N SER A 19 -43.38 8.11 -10.24
CA SER A 19 -44.14 6.90 -9.91
C SER A 19 -44.43 6.03 -11.15
N ALA A 20 -44.61 4.72 -10.94
CA ALA A 20 -45.01 3.80 -12.02
C ALA A 20 -46.41 4.11 -12.58
N LYS A 21 -47.26 4.82 -11.83
CA LYS A 21 -48.58 5.26 -12.31
C LYS A 21 -48.41 6.37 -13.35
N VAL A 22 -47.65 7.41 -13.02
CA VAL A 22 -47.40 8.55 -13.92
C VAL A 22 -46.70 8.09 -15.20
N LEU A 23 -45.68 7.23 -15.09
CA LEU A 23 -45.01 6.71 -16.27
C LEU A 23 -45.93 5.84 -17.15
N ALA A 24 -46.88 5.11 -16.55
CA ALA A 24 -47.83 4.30 -17.31
C ALA A 24 -48.84 5.16 -18.08
N GLU A 25 -49.31 6.26 -17.48
CA GLU A 25 -50.17 7.26 -18.12
C GLU A 25 -49.48 7.91 -19.33
N VAL A 26 -48.23 8.33 -19.18
CA VAL A 26 -47.42 8.93 -20.26
C VAL A 26 -47.19 7.98 -21.43
N LEU A 27 -47.01 6.69 -21.13
CA LEU A 27 -46.74 5.67 -22.16
C LEU A 27 -48.02 5.04 -22.73
N HIS A 28 -49.20 5.42 -22.20
CA HIS A 28 -50.50 4.80 -22.52
C HIS A 28 -50.48 3.26 -22.39
N VAL A 29 -49.93 2.75 -21.27
CA VAL A 29 -49.86 1.32 -20.96
C VAL A 29 -50.37 1.02 -19.56
N ASP A 30 -50.64 -0.26 -19.27
CA ASP A 30 -50.98 -0.68 -17.92
C ASP A 30 -49.85 -0.42 -16.91
N ARG A 31 -50.20 0.06 -15.71
CA ARG A 31 -49.26 0.21 -14.58
C ARG A 31 -48.52 -1.10 -14.26
N SER A 32 -49.18 -2.24 -14.49
CA SER A 32 -48.58 -3.56 -14.28
C SER A 32 -47.40 -3.81 -15.22
N LEU A 33 -47.43 -3.27 -16.45
CA LEU A 33 -46.35 -3.39 -17.43
C LEU A 33 -45.13 -2.58 -17.00
N VAL A 34 -45.34 -1.33 -16.59
CA VAL A 34 -44.26 -0.48 -16.05
C VAL A 34 -43.65 -1.09 -14.78
N SER A 35 -44.49 -1.64 -13.90
CA SER A 35 -44.02 -2.35 -12.70
C SER A 35 -43.18 -3.59 -13.06
N LYS A 36 -43.54 -4.33 -14.12
CA LYS A 36 -42.75 -5.47 -14.61
C LYS A 36 -41.40 -5.03 -15.16
N TRP A 37 -41.32 -3.95 -15.95
CA TRP A 37 -40.04 -3.38 -16.40
C TRP A 37 -39.19 -2.88 -15.23
N ARG A 38 -39.80 -2.13 -14.30
CA ARG A 38 -39.15 -1.58 -13.12
C ARG A 38 -38.49 -2.67 -12.27
N ASN A 39 -39.16 -3.81 -12.10
CA ASN A 39 -38.68 -4.91 -11.27
C ASN A 39 -37.90 -5.98 -12.05
N ASN A 40 -37.45 -5.71 -13.29
CA ASN A 40 -36.79 -6.68 -14.16
C ASN A 40 -37.57 -7.98 -14.43
N LYS A 41 -38.89 -8.00 -14.17
CA LYS A 41 -39.78 -9.13 -14.49
C LYS A 41 -40.15 -9.21 -15.98
N ARG A 42 -39.85 -8.16 -16.75
CA ARG A 42 -39.96 -8.12 -18.22
C ARG A 42 -38.82 -7.29 -18.78
N VAL A 43 -38.16 -7.77 -19.82
CA VAL A 43 -37.07 -7.05 -20.49
C VAL A 43 -37.66 -5.96 -21.38
N LEU A 44 -37.10 -4.75 -21.30
CA LEU A 44 -37.45 -3.64 -22.20
C LEU A 44 -36.71 -3.84 -23.53
N SER A 45 -37.44 -4.01 -24.63
CA SER A 45 -36.83 -4.27 -25.94
C SER A 45 -36.13 -3.01 -26.50
N PRO A 46 -34.92 -3.13 -27.08
CA PRO A 46 -34.24 -2.02 -27.76
C PRO A 46 -35.03 -1.43 -28.95
N ARG A 47 -35.90 -2.24 -29.55
CA ARG A 47 -36.76 -1.84 -30.69
C ARG A 47 -38.15 -1.37 -30.25
N SER A 48 -38.40 -1.30 -28.94
CA SER A 48 -39.69 -0.90 -28.39
C SER A 48 -39.95 0.58 -28.62
N HIS A 49 -41.12 0.92 -29.15
CA HIS A 49 -41.57 2.31 -29.20
C HIS A 49 -41.65 2.94 -27.80
N TYR A 50 -41.95 2.15 -26.76
CA TYR A 50 -41.99 2.62 -25.37
C TYR A 50 -40.62 3.09 -24.84
N LEU A 51 -39.52 2.50 -25.29
CA LEU A 51 -38.18 2.95 -24.90
C LEU A 51 -37.89 4.35 -25.46
N GLU A 52 -38.34 4.62 -26.69
CA GLU A 52 -38.21 5.93 -27.33
C GLU A 52 -39.00 7.01 -26.59
N GLN A 53 -40.23 6.67 -26.18
CA GLN A 53 -41.10 7.55 -25.40
C GLN A 53 -40.55 7.80 -23.99
N MET A 54 -40.09 6.75 -23.29
CA MET A 54 -39.46 6.88 -21.97
C MET A 54 -38.24 7.81 -22.01
N ALA A 55 -37.34 7.62 -22.98
CA ALA A 55 -36.15 8.44 -23.08
C ALA A 55 -36.47 9.91 -23.41
N ALA A 56 -37.49 10.16 -24.24
CA ALA A 56 -37.95 11.53 -24.51
C ALA A 56 -38.50 12.18 -23.24
N TYR A 57 -39.35 11.45 -22.51
CA TYR A 57 -40.00 11.94 -21.31
C TYR A 57 -38.99 12.23 -20.19
N PHE A 58 -38.01 11.35 -19.95
CA PHE A 58 -36.98 11.60 -18.94
C PHE A 58 -36.10 12.80 -19.28
N MET A 59 -35.76 13.01 -20.55
CA MET A 59 -35.03 14.23 -20.96
C MET A 59 -35.84 15.51 -20.73
N GLN A 60 -37.15 15.46 -20.98
CA GLN A 60 -38.05 16.57 -20.72
C GLN A 60 -38.18 16.86 -19.21
N LEU A 61 -38.34 15.82 -18.40
CA LEU A 61 -38.46 15.94 -16.95
C LEU A 61 -37.17 16.46 -16.32
N ASP A 62 -36.02 16.02 -16.82
CA ASP A 62 -34.70 16.46 -16.35
C ASP A 62 -34.43 17.93 -16.67
N ALA A 63 -34.90 18.43 -17.82
CA ALA A 63 -34.77 19.84 -18.19
C ALA A 63 -35.48 20.79 -17.21
N GLN A 64 -36.45 20.28 -16.44
CA GLN A 64 -37.20 21.03 -15.42
C GLN A 64 -36.58 20.90 -14.02
N ASN A 65 -35.62 19.98 -13.82
CA ASN A 65 -34.96 19.79 -12.53
C ASN A 65 -33.75 20.72 -12.35
N ARG A 66 -33.59 21.27 -11.14
CA ARG A 66 -32.40 22.05 -10.75
C ARG A 66 -31.84 21.50 -9.42
N PRO A 67 -30.64 20.88 -9.40
CA PRO A 67 -29.76 20.62 -10.55
C PRO A 67 -30.28 19.50 -11.49
N PRO A 68 -29.82 19.45 -12.76
CA PRO A 68 -30.13 18.35 -13.67
C PRO A 68 -29.59 17.00 -13.14
N ILE A 69 -30.42 15.97 -13.19
CA ILE A 69 -30.18 14.64 -12.64
C ILE A 69 -29.52 13.72 -13.69
N LEU A 70 -29.91 13.81 -14.97
CA LEU A 70 -29.35 12.95 -16.01
C LEU A 70 -27.85 13.18 -16.23
N PRO A 71 -27.30 14.41 -16.24
CA PRO A 71 -25.85 14.60 -16.36
C PRO A 71 -25.07 14.01 -15.19
N ALA A 72 -25.61 14.06 -13.97
CA ALA A 72 -24.98 13.46 -12.80
C ALA A 72 -24.94 11.93 -12.92
N ILE A 73 -26.04 11.29 -13.33
CA ILE A 73 -26.14 9.83 -13.39
C ILE A 73 -25.46 9.26 -14.65
N ILE A 74 -25.71 9.86 -15.82
CA ILE A 74 -25.28 9.32 -17.11
C ILE A 74 -23.85 9.78 -17.44
N GLY A 75 -23.44 10.96 -16.98
CA GLY A 75 -22.08 11.48 -17.16
C GLY A 75 -21.00 10.61 -16.52
N GLU A 76 -21.33 9.89 -15.44
CA GLU A 76 -20.45 8.87 -14.84
C GLU A 76 -20.10 7.72 -15.81
N TYR A 77 -21.03 7.35 -16.69
CA TYR A 77 -20.85 6.27 -17.66
C TYR A 77 -20.41 6.76 -19.05
N TYR A 78 -20.74 8.02 -19.38
CA TYR A 78 -20.43 8.63 -20.67
C TYR A 78 -19.86 10.04 -20.45
N PRO A 79 -18.53 10.17 -20.24
CA PRO A 79 -17.88 11.46 -20.09
C PRO A 79 -18.19 12.38 -21.28
N GLY A 80 -18.51 13.63 -21.01
CA GLY A 80 -18.93 14.59 -22.03
C GLY A 80 -20.42 14.56 -22.38
N PHE A 81 -21.26 13.78 -21.68
CA PHE A 81 -22.70 13.69 -21.90
C PHE A 81 -23.37 15.08 -21.98
N THR A 82 -22.98 16.02 -21.12
CA THR A 82 -23.55 17.37 -21.07
C THR A 82 -23.34 18.16 -22.37
N GLN A 83 -22.21 17.97 -23.03
CA GLN A 83 -21.83 18.70 -24.25
C GLN A 83 -22.41 18.07 -25.53
N GLN A 84 -23.05 16.89 -25.44
CA GLN A 84 -23.59 16.20 -26.61
C GLN A 84 -24.90 16.82 -27.13
N PRO A 85 -25.18 16.77 -28.45
CA PRO A 85 -26.47 17.09 -29.04
C PRO A 85 -27.62 16.27 -28.43
N ALA A 86 -28.83 16.82 -28.39
CA ALA A 86 -30.00 16.17 -27.78
C ALA A 86 -30.28 14.76 -28.36
N LYS A 87 -30.11 14.60 -29.68
CA LYS A 87 -30.24 13.28 -30.36
C LYS A 87 -29.26 12.25 -29.80
N ILE A 88 -28.02 12.65 -29.52
CA ILE A 88 -26.97 11.78 -28.98
C ILE A 88 -27.24 11.50 -27.50
N LYS A 89 -27.61 12.52 -26.70
CA LYS A 89 -28.03 12.33 -25.30
C LYS A 89 -29.15 11.32 -25.16
N LYS A 90 -30.18 11.39 -26.01
CA LYS A 90 -31.29 10.43 -26.06
C LYS A 90 -30.81 9.02 -26.37
N ALA A 91 -29.90 8.87 -27.33
CA ALA A 91 -29.33 7.57 -27.68
C ALA A 91 -28.52 6.96 -26.53
N LEU A 92 -27.70 7.77 -25.84
CA LEU A 92 -26.93 7.35 -24.67
C LEU A 92 -27.82 6.97 -23.49
N LEU A 93 -28.88 7.74 -23.23
CA LEU A 93 -29.89 7.41 -22.23
C LEU A 93 -30.61 6.09 -22.55
N LYS A 94 -31.03 5.87 -23.79
CA LYS A 94 -31.63 4.59 -24.21
C LYS A 94 -30.65 3.43 -24.00
N LYS A 95 -29.40 3.60 -24.42
CA LYS A 95 -28.34 2.60 -24.21
C LYS A 95 -28.10 2.33 -22.73
N TRP A 96 -28.15 3.37 -21.89
CA TRP A 96 -28.01 3.23 -20.45
C TRP A 96 -29.19 2.49 -19.83
N LEU A 97 -30.44 2.85 -20.16
CA LEU A 97 -31.66 2.21 -19.66
C LEU A 97 -31.74 0.71 -19.94
N LEU A 98 -31.20 0.28 -21.08
CA LEU A 98 -31.15 -1.12 -21.50
C LEU A 98 -30.07 -1.94 -20.76
N GLY A 99 -29.17 -1.30 -20.00
CA GLY A 99 -28.15 -2.03 -19.24
C GLY A 99 -28.73 -2.65 -17.97
N ASN A 100 -28.58 -3.96 -17.79
CA ASN A 100 -28.91 -4.62 -16.53
C ASN A 100 -27.85 -4.32 -15.47
N PHE A 101 -28.27 -4.05 -14.22
CA PHE A 101 -27.35 -3.93 -13.07
C PHE A 101 -26.66 -5.26 -12.73
N THR A 102 -27.25 -6.39 -13.15
CA THR A 102 -26.83 -7.74 -12.73
C THR A 102 -26.04 -8.54 -13.77
N GLU A 103 -25.92 -8.07 -15.02
CA GLU A 103 -25.19 -8.79 -16.07
C GLU A 103 -24.34 -7.80 -16.88
N LYS A 104 -23.15 -7.49 -16.37
CA LYS A 104 -22.09 -6.93 -17.22
C LYS A 104 -21.67 -8.01 -18.21
N ASN A 105 -22.30 -8.11 -19.40
CA ASN A 105 -21.80 -8.64 -20.69
C ASN A 105 -20.83 -9.85 -20.74
N SER A 106 -20.49 -10.51 -19.65
CA SER A 106 -19.48 -11.56 -19.54
C SER A 106 -19.95 -12.78 -20.30
N GLU A 107 -21.23 -13.14 -20.19
CA GLU A 107 -21.82 -14.21 -20.99
C GLU A 107 -21.79 -13.90 -22.49
N ASN A 108 -22.03 -12.64 -22.90
CA ASN A 108 -21.87 -12.27 -24.32
C ASN A 108 -20.42 -12.39 -24.79
N TYR A 109 -19.43 -11.96 -23.99
CA TYR A 109 -18.02 -12.07 -24.37
C TYR A 109 -17.54 -13.53 -24.38
N TRP A 110 -17.84 -14.31 -23.33
CA TRP A 110 -17.44 -15.71 -23.24
C TRP A 110 -18.12 -16.57 -24.31
N GLN A 111 -19.41 -16.36 -24.58
CA GLN A 111 -20.10 -17.07 -25.66
C GLN A 111 -19.57 -16.66 -27.04
N THR A 112 -19.26 -15.38 -27.25
CA THR A 112 -18.66 -14.93 -28.52
C THR A 112 -17.27 -15.51 -28.70
N MET A 113 -16.45 -15.51 -27.65
CA MET A 113 -15.12 -16.10 -27.64
C MET A 113 -15.17 -17.61 -27.92
N GLN A 114 -16.08 -18.35 -27.28
CA GLN A 114 -16.26 -19.79 -27.52
C GLN A 114 -16.77 -20.11 -28.93
N LYS A 115 -17.69 -19.30 -29.47
CA LYS A 115 -18.29 -19.54 -30.80
C LYS A 115 -17.40 -19.10 -31.96
N ARG A 116 -16.65 -18.00 -31.81
CA ARG A 116 -15.90 -17.35 -32.91
C ARG A 116 -14.38 -17.36 -32.70
N GLY A 117 -13.89 -17.81 -31.54
CA GLY A 117 -12.47 -17.75 -31.18
C GLY A 117 -11.93 -16.33 -30.94
N SER A 118 -12.78 -15.30 -31.03
CA SER A 118 -12.39 -13.90 -30.88
C SER A 118 -13.56 -13.03 -30.42
N TYR A 119 -13.24 -11.93 -29.75
CA TYR A 119 -14.18 -10.86 -29.39
C TYR A 119 -13.46 -9.51 -29.52
N THR A 120 -14.22 -8.43 -29.67
CA THR A 120 -13.67 -7.07 -29.79
C THR A 120 -14.17 -6.20 -28.65
N VAL A 121 -13.27 -5.43 -28.07
CA VAL A 121 -13.55 -4.47 -27.00
C VAL A 121 -12.87 -3.13 -27.29
N GLN A 122 -13.49 -2.07 -26.79
CA GLN A 122 -12.87 -0.75 -26.76
C GLN A 122 -12.20 -0.57 -25.39
N PHE A 123 -10.98 -0.05 -25.39
CA PHE A 123 -10.18 0.23 -24.20
C PHE A 123 -9.37 1.50 -24.42
N ASP A 124 -8.91 2.08 -23.32
CA ASP A 124 -8.18 3.35 -23.35
C ASP A 124 -6.66 3.09 -23.32
N VAL A 125 -5.94 3.81 -24.16
CA VAL A 125 -4.48 3.77 -24.27
C VAL A 125 -3.95 5.14 -23.86
N MET A 126 -3.02 5.14 -22.90
CA MET A 126 -2.47 6.36 -22.32
C MET A 126 -0.95 6.36 -22.54
N HIS A 127 -0.43 7.47 -23.06
CA HIS A 127 0.92 7.54 -23.62
C HIS A 127 1.92 8.26 -22.70
N GLY A 128 3.13 7.71 -22.59
CA GLY A 128 4.25 8.28 -21.85
C GLY A 128 4.06 8.30 -20.32
N ALA A 129 4.93 9.03 -19.62
CA ALA A 129 4.90 9.15 -18.17
C ALA A 129 3.58 9.75 -17.66
N GLU A 130 3.03 10.76 -18.33
CA GLU A 130 1.72 11.32 -17.99
C GLU A 130 0.59 10.30 -18.21
N GLY A 131 0.70 9.49 -19.27
CA GLY A 131 -0.22 8.38 -19.48
C GLY A 131 -0.18 7.32 -18.37
N ARG A 132 1.02 6.99 -17.86
CA ARG A 132 1.18 6.13 -16.68
C ARG A 132 0.48 6.74 -15.45
N ARG A 133 0.69 8.03 -15.18
CA ARG A 133 0.01 8.74 -14.06
C ARG A 133 -1.51 8.70 -14.21
N GLN A 134 -2.03 8.92 -15.43
CA GLN A 134 -3.47 8.82 -15.71
C GLN A 134 -4.01 7.41 -15.46
N ALA A 135 -3.30 6.38 -15.92
CA ALA A 135 -3.67 4.98 -15.72
C ALA A 135 -3.72 4.63 -14.22
N SER A 136 -2.68 4.99 -13.46
CA SER A 136 -2.60 4.78 -12.02
C SER A 136 -3.69 5.54 -11.26
N ARG A 137 -3.94 6.81 -11.61
CA ARG A 137 -5.02 7.60 -11.00
C ARG A 137 -6.38 6.97 -11.27
N ARG A 138 -6.64 6.52 -12.51
CA ARG A 138 -7.89 5.86 -12.86
C ARG A 138 -8.07 4.52 -12.14
N PHE A 139 -6.99 3.74 -12.03
CA PHE A 139 -6.97 2.48 -11.30
C PHE A 139 -7.31 2.69 -9.82
N LEU A 140 -6.64 3.64 -9.15
CA LEU A 140 -6.87 3.96 -7.74
C LEU A 140 -8.28 4.53 -7.51
N ASN A 141 -8.74 5.46 -8.36
CA ASN A 141 -10.09 6.03 -8.26
C ASN A 141 -11.17 4.96 -8.42
N LEU A 142 -11.00 4.01 -9.35
CA LEU A 142 -11.91 2.89 -9.49
C LEU A 142 -11.90 2.01 -8.23
N ALA A 143 -10.71 1.63 -7.74
CA ALA A 143 -10.58 0.82 -6.52
C ALA A 143 -11.29 1.48 -5.33
N LEU A 144 -11.09 2.78 -5.16
CA LEU A 144 -11.73 3.59 -4.12
C LEU A 144 -13.25 3.74 -4.30
N SER A 145 -13.77 3.76 -5.53
CA SER A 145 -15.23 3.86 -5.77
C SER A 145 -15.98 2.56 -5.46
N LEU A 146 -15.27 1.45 -5.29
CA LEU A 146 -15.86 0.13 -5.05
C LEU A 146 -16.19 -0.07 -3.56
N PRO A 147 -17.04 -1.06 -3.24
CA PRO A 147 -17.29 -1.43 -1.86
C PRO A 147 -15.99 -1.80 -1.12
N PRO A 148 -15.92 -1.58 0.21
CA PRO A 148 -14.83 -2.05 1.07
C PRO A 148 -14.42 -3.51 0.82
N GLY A 149 -13.17 -3.86 1.10
CA GLY A 149 -12.70 -5.25 1.03
C GLY A 149 -12.34 -5.79 -0.35
N GLN A 150 -12.06 -4.92 -1.34
CA GLN A 150 -11.53 -5.39 -2.64
C GLN A 150 -10.09 -5.90 -2.52
N GLU A 151 -9.73 -6.88 -3.35
CA GLU A 151 -8.36 -7.42 -3.50
C GLU A 151 -7.68 -6.75 -4.72
N LEU A 152 -6.51 -6.15 -4.50
CA LEU A 152 -5.66 -5.57 -5.52
C LEU A 152 -4.39 -6.43 -5.69
N LEU A 153 -4.03 -6.76 -6.92
CA LEU A 153 -2.79 -7.47 -7.26
C LEU A 153 -1.90 -6.55 -8.10
N LEU A 154 -0.69 -6.30 -7.62
CA LEU A 154 0.24 -5.35 -8.23
C LEU A 154 1.56 -6.04 -8.55
N TYR A 155 2.07 -5.80 -9.75
CA TYR A 155 3.39 -6.24 -10.19
C TYR A 155 3.95 -5.22 -11.17
N SER A 156 5.18 -4.77 -10.95
CA SER A 156 5.87 -3.89 -11.89
C SER A 156 7.37 -4.17 -11.91
N GLN A 157 7.85 -4.50 -13.10
CA GLN A 157 9.27 -4.70 -13.39
C GLN A 157 9.92 -3.47 -14.03
N THR A 158 9.22 -2.34 -14.12
CA THR A 158 9.76 -1.17 -14.85
C THR A 158 11.05 -0.64 -14.19
N ALA A 159 12.04 -0.32 -15.03
CA ALA A 159 13.33 0.23 -14.64
C ALA A 159 13.25 1.73 -14.30
N GLN A 160 12.26 2.44 -14.86
CA GLN A 160 12.05 3.87 -14.60
C GLN A 160 11.17 4.03 -13.36
N ALA A 161 11.79 4.08 -12.17
CA ALA A 161 11.09 4.22 -10.89
C ALA A 161 10.79 5.69 -10.51
N SER A 162 11.01 6.68 -11.38
CA SER A 162 10.84 8.09 -11.04
C SER A 162 9.51 8.71 -11.48
N TRP A 163 8.72 8.04 -12.33
CA TRP A 163 7.53 8.65 -12.96
C TRP A 163 6.49 9.15 -11.95
N HIS A 164 6.37 8.51 -10.79
CA HIS A 164 5.44 8.91 -9.73
C HIS A 164 6.01 9.94 -8.76
N VAL A 165 7.33 10.08 -8.62
CA VAL A 165 7.98 11.07 -7.73
C VAL A 165 8.41 12.36 -8.44
N GLU A 166 8.54 12.34 -9.77
CA GLU A 166 8.81 13.53 -10.59
C GLU A 166 7.71 14.59 -10.48
N ASP A 167 6.48 14.18 -10.19
CA ASP A 167 5.35 15.08 -9.95
C ASP A 167 4.91 14.95 -8.50
N MET A 168 5.33 15.92 -7.67
CA MET A 168 5.03 15.93 -6.24
C MET A 168 3.53 16.03 -5.93
N ASN A 169 2.74 16.66 -6.82
CA ASN A 169 1.28 16.73 -6.65
C ASN A 169 0.65 15.36 -6.92
N PHE A 170 1.09 14.68 -7.98
CA PHE A 170 0.69 13.31 -8.25
C PHE A 170 1.10 12.38 -7.10
N TYR A 171 2.36 12.43 -6.67
CA TYR A 171 2.87 11.61 -5.57
C TYR A 171 2.06 11.79 -4.28
N GLY A 172 1.80 13.04 -3.89
CA GLY A 172 1.00 13.35 -2.70
C GLY A 172 -0.41 12.79 -2.79
N ASN A 173 -1.06 12.87 -3.96
CA ASN A 173 -2.39 12.30 -4.18
C ASN A 173 -2.38 10.77 -4.20
N TRP A 174 -1.37 10.17 -4.84
CA TRP A 174 -1.17 8.72 -4.89
C TRP A 174 -1.01 8.13 -3.48
N LYS A 175 -0.17 8.76 -2.63
CA LYS A 175 0.02 8.38 -1.22
C LYS A 175 -1.30 8.49 -0.43
N LYS A 176 -2.08 9.56 -0.63
CA LYS A 176 -3.40 9.71 0.00
C LYS A 176 -4.37 8.60 -0.43
N SER A 177 -4.41 8.27 -1.71
CA SER A 177 -5.24 7.19 -2.23
C SER A 177 -4.87 5.83 -1.64
N GLN A 178 -3.58 5.55 -1.45
CA GLN A 178 -3.13 4.31 -0.79
C GLN A 178 -3.58 4.21 0.65
N LEU A 179 -3.42 5.28 1.44
CA LEU A 179 -3.89 5.32 2.82
C LEU A 179 -5.40 5.14 2.90
N GLU A 180 -6.16 5.76 1.99
CA GLU A 180 -7.62 5.58 1.94
C GLU A 180 -8.02 4.15 1.53
N LEU A 181 -7.26 3.50 0.64
CA LEU A 181 -7.50 2.09 0.30
C LEU A 181 -7.40 1.21 1.55
N GLN A 182 -6.39 1.47 2.39
CA GLN A 182 -6.24 0.76 3.66
C GLN A 182 -7.39 1.04 4.62
N ARG A 183 -7.82 2.30 4.75
CA ARG A 183 -8.95 2.67 5.63
C ARG A 183 -10.26 1.99 5.23
N ARG A 184 -10.46 1.69 3.94
CA ARG A 184 -11.61 0.94 3.42
C ARG A 184 -11.42 -0.58 3.46
N GLY A 185 -10.36 -1.07 4.11
CA GLY A 185 -10.09 -2.50 4.28
C GLY A 185 -9.79 -3.23 2.97
N HIS A 186 -9.30 -2.53 1.94
CA HIS A 186 -8.82 -3.20 0.72
C HIS A 186 -7.51 -3.92 1.01
N SER A 187 -7.38 -5.15 0.50
CA SER A 187 -6.13 -5.93 0.58
C SER A 187 -5.29 -5.71 -0.66
N VAL A 188 -3.99 -5.56 -0.49
CA VAL A 188 -3.04 -5.35 -1.58
C VAL A 188 -1.99 -6.45 -1.55
N LYS A 189 -1.79 -7.13 -2.67
CA LYS A 189 -0.65 -8.05 -2.85
C LYS A 189 0.28 -7.46 -3.88
N LEU A 190 1.54 -7.27 -3.48
CA LEU A 190 2.56 -6.65 -4.31
C LEU A 190 3.69 -7.65 -4.58
N ILE A 191 4.03 -7.85 -5.84
CA ILE A 191 5.20 -8.65 -6.22
C ILE A 191 6.33 -7.67 -6.58
N HIS A 192 7.39 -7.69 -5.78
CA HIS A 192 8.61 -6.90 -6.00
C HIS A 192 9.54 -7.61 -6.96
N SER A 193 10.13 -6.83 -7.86
CA SER A 193 11.27 -7.26 -8.68
C SER A 193 12.55 -6.90 -7.93
N ILE A 194 13.10 -7.86 -7.21
CA ILE A 194 14.34 -7.70 -6.42
C ILE A 194 15.60 -7.75 -7.29
N ASP A 195 15.47 -8.17 -8.54
CA ASP A 195 16.48 -8.30 -9.59
C ASP A 195 16.88 -6.96 -10.26
N ARG A 196 16.73 -5.84 -9.54
CA ARG A 196 16.98 -4.48 -10.03
C ARG A 196 18.26 -3.88 -9.42
N GLU A 197 18.69 -2.72 -9.96
CA GLU A 197 19.77 -1.94 -9.38
C GLU A 197 19.49 -1.61 -7.89
N LEU A 198 20.51 -1.72 -7.05
CA LEU A 198 20.39 -1.59 -5.59
C LEU A 198 19.72 -0.27 -5.15
N ASN A 199 20.07 0.87 -5.78
CA ASN A 199 19.44 2.16 -5.44
C ASN A 199 17.94 2.18 -5.77
N SER A 200 17.54 1.57 -6.88
CA SER A 200 16.14 1.43 -7.25
C SER A 200 15.40 0.53 -6.25
N LEU A 201 16.03 -0.56 -5.80
CA LEU A 201 15.46 -1.44 -4.78
C LEU A 201 15.26 -0.70 -3.45
N ILE A 202 16.27 0.04 -2.97
CA ILE A 202 16.16 0.86 -1.75
C ILE A 202 14.95 1.79 -1.82
N ASN A 203 14.80 2.53 -2.92
CA ASN A 203 13.70 3.49 -3.08
C ASN A 203 12.33 2.80 -3.05
N VAL A 204 12.18 1.68 -3.76
CA VAL A 204 10.91 0.93 -3.79
C VAL A 204 10.59 0.37 -2.40
N LEU A 205 11.55 -0.23 -1.70
CA LEU A 205 11.31 -0.78 -0.35
C LEU A 205 10.87 0.30 0.63
N LEU A 206 11.54 1.46 0.63
CA LEU A 206 11.22 2.61 1.47
C LEU A 206 9.87 3.25 1.13
N GLU A 207 9.51 3.29 -0.15
CA GLU A 207 8.23 3.84 -0.62
C GLU A 207 7.03 3.03 -0.13
N TRP A 208 7.12 1.70 -0.18
CA TRP A 208 6.05 0.80 0.26
C TRP A 208 6.06 0.53 1.77
N LEU A 209 7.16 0.84 2.47
CA LEU A 209 7.30 0.61 3.90
C LEU A 209 6.15 1.13 4.78
N PRO A 210 5.57 2.33 4.55
CA PRO A 210 4.39 2.77 5.29
C PRO A 210 3.21 1.81 5.15
N MET A 211 3.00 1.29 3.93
CA MET A 211 1.89 0.36 3.70
C MET A 211 2.15 -1.01 4.33
N GLU A 212 3.41 -1.46 4.33
CA GLU A 212 3.82 -2.71 4.99
C GLU A 212 3.54 -2.67 6.49
N LEU A 213 3.89 -1.55 7.14
CA LEU A 213 3.76 -1.38 8.59
C LEU A 213 2.31 -1.14 9.04
N TYR A 214 1.52 -0.41 8.26
CA TYR A 214 0.25 0.15 8.75
C TYR A 214 -1.01 -0.33 8.06
N GLY A 215 -0.91 -1.18 7.03
CA GLY A 215 -2.10 -1.71 6.38
C GLY A 215 -1.95 -3.13 5.86
N ASP A 216 -2.99 -3.55 5.15
CA ASP A 216 -3.15 -4.92 4.64
C ASP A 216 -2.45 -5.10 3.28
N LEU A 217 -1.16 -4.75 3.26
CA LEU A 217 -0.24 -5.04 2.16
C LEU A 217 0.52 -6.32 2.47
N VAL A 218 0.57 -7.25 1.53
CA VAL A 218 1.48 -8.40 1.58
C VAL A 218 2.41 -8.34 0.37
N SER A 219 3.70 -8.17 0.66
CA SER A 219 4.73 -8.14 -0.36
C SER A 219 5.36 -9.50 -0.59
N TYR A 220 5.64 -9.78 -1.85
CA TYR A 220 6.19 -11.02 -2.37
C TYR A 220 7.37 -10.72 -3.28
N TYR A 221 8.20 -11.72 -3.54
CA TYR A 221 9.23 -11.66 -4.57
C TYR A 221 9.36 -13.00 -5.28
N CYS A 222 9.85 -12.98 -6.52
CA CYS A 222 10.23 -14.20 -7.22
C CYS A 222 11.66 -14.59 -6.81
N PRO A 223 11.90 -15.79 -6.24
CA PRO A 223 13.22 -16.20 -5.78
C PRO A 223 14.18 -16.55 -6.94
N LYS A 224 13.65 -16.76 -8.14
CA LYS A 224 14.46 -17.04 -9.33
C LYS A 224 14.83 -15.73 -10.01
N TYR A 225 16.12 -15.37 -9.94
CA TYR A 225 16.65 -14.28 -10.72
C TYR A 225 16.43 -14.55 -12.21
N THR A 226 15.69 -13.67 -12.88
CA THR A 226 15.44 -13.75 -14.32
C THR A 226 15.66 -12.38 -14.91
N ASN A 227 16.71 -12.22 -15.72
CA ASN A 227 16.90 -10.98 -16.45
C ASN A 227 15.91 -10.92 -17.62
N ILE A 228 14.68 -10.50 -17.33
CA ILE A 228 13.63 -10.36 -18.34
C ILE A 228 13.87 -9.05 -19.10
N ARG A 229 14.09 -9.12 -20.41
CA ARG A 229 14.29 -7.92 -21.26
C ARG A 229 13.01 -7.09 -21.41
N ILE A 230 11.88 -7.77 -21.41
CA ILE A 230 10.54 -7.17 -21.46
C ILE A 230 10.07 -6.97 -20.02
N LYS A 231 9.90 -5.73 -19.60
CA LYS A 231 9.54 -5.34 -18.23
C LYS A 231 8.05 -5.01 -18.16
N PRO A 232 7.18 -5.94 -17.72
CA PRO A 232 5.76 -5.69 -17.62
C PRO A 232 5.40 -4.87 -16.38
N THR A 233 4.32 -4.12 -16.47
CA THR A 233 3.55 -3.63 -15.33
C THR A 233 2.13 -4.14 -15.47
N ILE A 234 1.65 -4.85 -14.46
CA ILE A 234 0.30 -5.41 -14.40
C ILE A 234 -0.30 -5.05 -13.05
N LEU A 235 -1.37 -4.27 -13.07
CA LEU A 235 -2.14 -3.90 -11.88
C LEU A 235 -3.56 -4.41 -12.07
N VAL A 236 -4.12 -5.11 -11.09
CA VAL A 236 -5.46 -5.71 -11.17
C VAL A 236 -6.27 -5.32 -9.95
N VAL A 237 -7.49 -4.84 -10.18
CA VAL A 237 -8.57 -4.88 -9.18
C VAL A 237 -9.42 -6.09 -9.52
N LYS A 238 -9.42 -7.10 -8.65
CA LYS A 238 -10.01 -8.43 -8.89
C LYS A 238 -11.40 -8.35 -9.54
N GLY A 239 -11.53 -8.92 -10.74
CA GLY A 239 -12.79 -8.95 -11.51
C GLY A 239 -13.37 -7.60 -11.93
N ARG A 240 -12.62 -6.49 -11.82
CA ARG A 240 -13.13 -5.12 -12.10
C ARG A 240 -12.40 -4.43 -13.25
N ALA A 241 -11.08 -4.35 -13.17
CA ALA A 241 -10.24 -3.69 -14.16
C ALA A 241 -8.79 -4.14 -14.04
N CYS A 242 -8.02 -3.96 -15.11
CA CYS A 242 -6.57 -4.09 -15.07
C CYS A 242 -5.89 -2.97 -15.86
N VAL A 243 -4.68 -2.63 -15.41
CA VAL A 243 -3.72 -1.83 -16.16
C VAL A 243 -2.61 -2.76 -16.60
N VAL A 244 -2.29 -2.74 -17.89
CA VAL A 244 -1.15 -3.44 -18.45
C VAL A 244 -0.26 -2.42 -19.14
N ALA A 245 1.05 -2.52 -18.93
CA ALA A 245 2.05 -1.80 -19.69
C ALA A 245 3.24 -2.73 -19.93
N ILE A 246 3.95 -2.49 -21.02
CA ILE A 246 5.16 -3.24 -21.36
C ILE A 246 6.25 -2.22 -21.67
N SER A 247 7.39 -2.40 -21.02
CA SER A 247 8.57 -1.54 -21.17
C SER A 247 9.79 -2.37 -21.56
N HIS A 248 10.80 -1.72 -22.10
CA HIS A 248 12.09 -2.32 -22.47
C HIS A 248 13.20 -1.32 -22.15
N GLU A 249 14.29 -1.77 -21.54
CA GLU A 249 15.36 -0.88 -21.05
C GLU A 249 16.04 -0.08 -22.18
N GLU A 250 16.16 -0.66 -23.37
CA GLU A 250 16.89 -0.04 -24.51
C GLU A 250 16.00 0.70 -25.52
N LEU A 251 14.67 0.68 -25.36
CA LEU A 251 13.78 1.35 -26.32
C LEU A 251 13.57 2.80 -25.88
N ALA A 252 14.01 3.75 -26.72
CA ALA A 252 13.69 5.18 -26.60
C ALA A 252 12.21 5.50 -26.93
N VAL A 253 11.35 4.48 -27.01
CA VAL A 253 9.95 4.63 -27.37
C VAL A 253 9.15 4.98 -26.12
N THR A 254 8.30 5.98 -26.24
CA THR A 254 7.35 6.37 -25.20
C THR A 254 6.36 5.23 -24.92
N GLU A 255 6.42 4.70 -23.71
CA GLU A 255 5.59 3.58 -23.27
C GLU A 255 4.10 3.91 -23.23
N CYS A 256 3.26 2.90 -23.45
CA CYS A 256 1.81 3.00 -23.32
C CYS A 256 1.30 2.19 -22.13
N SER A 257 0.34 2.77 -21.41
CA SER A 257 -0.48 2.08 -20.41
C SER A 257 -1.86 1.80 -20.99
N TYR A 258 -2.29 0.54 -20.90
CA TYR A 258 -3.56 0.05 -21.40
C TYR A 258 -4.52 -0.21 -20.23
N PHE A 259 -5.71 0.38 -20.26
CA PHE A 259 -6.72 0.22 -19.20
C PHE A 259 -7.91 -0.60 -19.69
N PHE A 260 -8.06 -1.80 -19.15
CA PHE A 260 -9.12 -2.74 -19.51
C PHE A 260 -10.15 -2.89 -18.40
N THR A 261 -11.41 -3.10 -18.80
CA THR A 261 -12.54 -3.38 -17.90
C THR A 261 -13.40 -4.54 -18.36
N ASP A 262 -13.04 -5.17 -19.48
CA ASP A 262 -13.74 -6.34 -19.97
C ASP A 262 -13.35 -7.58 -19.15
N PRO A 263 -14.32 -8.47 -18.87
CA PRO A 263 -14.12 -9.55 -17.91
C PRO A 263 -13.11 -10.60 -18.37
N ILE A 264 -12.91 -10.78 -19.68
CA ILE A 264 -11.98 -11.80 -20.21
C ILE A 264 -10.53 -11.31 -20.05
N THR A 265 -10.19 -10.09 -20.49
CA THR A 265 -8.82 -9.56 -20.34
C THR A 265 -8.46 -9.35 -18.87
N VAL A 266 -9.40 -8.84 -18.06
CA VAL A 266 -9.19 -8.70 -16.60
C VAL A 266 -8.95 -10.06 -15.95
N GLY A 267 -9.75 -11.07 -16.30
CA GLY A 267 -9.58 -12.43 -15.80
C GLY A 267 -8.24 -13.05 -16.20
N GLN A 268 -7.79 -12.79 -17.44
CA GLN A 268 -6.49 -13.27 -17.92
C GLN A 268 -5.32 -12.60 -17.17
N ALA A 269 -5.37 -11.28 -16.98
CA ALA A 269 -4.35 -10.56 -16.22
C ALA A 269 -4.29 -11.03 -14.76
N GLU A 270 -5.46 -11.27 -14.15
CA GLU A 270 -5.56 -11.87 -12.81
C GLU A 270 -4.93 -13.27 -12.77
N LEU A 271 -5.24 -14.14 -13.74
CA LEU A 271 -4.69 -15.49 -13.82
C LEU A 271 -3.16 -15.48 -13.93
N VAL A 272 -2.61 -14.61 -14.79
CA VAL A 272 -1.16 -14.44 -14.97
C VAL A 272 -0.51 -14.02 -13.65
N LEU A 273 -1.05 -13.01 -12.96
CA LEU A 273 -0.50 -12.59 -11.67
C LEU A 273 -0.62 -13.64 -10.58
N ARG A 274 -1.72 -14.38 -10.53
CA ARG A 274 -1.88 -15.47 -9.56
C ARG A 274 -0.92 -16.62 -9.81
N SER A 275 -0.67 -16.95 -11.09
CA SER A 275 0.31 -17.97 -11.47
C SER A 275 1.75 -17.54 -11.17
N LEU A 276 2.07 -16.25 -11.31
CA LEU A 276 3.35 -15.71 -10.86
C LEU A 276 3.44 -15.77 -9.33
N LEU A 277 2.41 -15.29 -8.63
CA LEU A 277 2.35 -15.27 -7.17
C LEU A 277 2.52 -16.65 -6.54
N SER A 278 1.99 -17.71 -7.16
CA SER A 278 2.16 -19.09 -6.65
C SER A 278 3.60 -19.60 -6.69
N GLN A 279 4.49 -18.90 -7.39
CA GLN A 279 5.92 -19.20 -7.46
C GLN A 279 6.76 -18.24 -6.59
N CYS A 280 6.13 -17.26 -5.96
CA CYS A 280 6.78 -16.26 -5.14
C CYS A 280 6.87 -16.68 -3.67
N LEU A 281 7.82 -16.06 -2.95
CA LEU A 281 7.94 -16.12 -1.51
C LEU A 281 7.55 -14.76 -0.91
N THR A 282 7.11 -14.75 0.35
CA THR A 282 6.82 -13.50 1.06
C THR A 282 8.10 -12.73 1.31
N LEU A 283 8.08 -11.42 1.07
CA LEU A 283 9.24 -10.54 1.26
C LEU A 283 9.49 -10.23 2.74
N TYR A 284 8.41 -10.03 3.51
CA TYR A 284 8.44 -9.76 4.94
C TYR A 284 7.56 -10.73 5.70
N HIS A 285 8.09 -11.29 6.78
CA HIS A 285 7.29 -11.91 7.83
C HIS A 285 6.81 -10.83 8.80
N LYS A 286 5.50 -10.74 9.02
CA LYS A 286 4.90 -9.77 9.95
C LYS A 286 4.69 -10.42 11.32
N PHE A 287 5.29 -9.83 12.34
CA PHE A 287 5.15 -10.23 13.73
C PHE A 287 4.36 -9.16 14.48
N PRO A 288 3.06 -9.38 14.75
CA PRO A 288 2.29 -8.48 15.60
C PRO A 288 2.82 -8.54 17.05
N ALA A 289 2.48 -7.55 17.87
CA ALA A 289 2.99 -7.44 19.24
C ALA A 289 2.78 -8.70 20.08
N GLU A 290 1.67 -9.43 19.88
CA GLU A 290 1.35 -10.66 20.63
C GLU A 290 2.26 -11.85 20.27
N LYS A 291 3.03 -11.75 19.17
CA LYS A 291 3.99 -12.77 18.72
C LYS A 291 5.44 -12.38 19.02
N SER A 292 5.66 -11.52 20.00
CA SER A 292 6.97 -11.03 20.43
C SER A 292 7.95 -12.15 20.83
N SER A 293 7.49 -13.15 21.59
CA SER A 293 8.31 -14.32 21.94
C SER A 293 8.83 -15.07 20.70
N VAL A 294 7.97 -15.31 19.71
CA VAL A 294 8.35 -15.97 18.44
C VAL A 294 9.34 -15.11 17.64
N LEU A 295 9.15 -13.78 17.65
CA LEU A 295 10.10 -12.86 17.03
C LEU A 295 11.48 -12.95 17.69
N LEU A 296 11.55 -12.95 19.03
CA LEU A 296 12.81 -13.07 19.77
C LEU A 296 13.50 -14.42 19.48
N GLU A 297 12.76 -15.53 19.48
CA GLU A 297 13.30 -16.84 19.11
C GLU A 297 13.85 -16.88 17.68
N THR A 298 13.23 -16.14 16.76
CA THR A 298 13.72 -16.00 15.38
C THR A 298 15.00 -15.16 15.32
N LEU A 299 15.11 -14.10 16.14
CA LEU A 299 16.24 -13.16 16.12
C LEU A 299 17.48 -13.69 16.84
N ILE A 300 17.34 -14.49 17.91
CA ILE A 300 18.48 -15.01 18.70
C ILE A 300 19.55 -15.70 17.84
N PRO A 301 19.24 -16.73 17.01
CA PRO A 301 20.26 -17.40 16.22
C PRO A 301 20.88 -16.47 15.16
N LEU A 302 20.11 -15.52 14.63
CA LEU A 302 20.60 -14.54 13.65
C LEU A 302 21.55 -13.53 14.31
N ALA A 303 21.31 -13.19 15.58
CA ALA A 303 22.16 -12.30 16.36
C ALA A 303 23.54 -12.92 16.67
N GLU A 304 23.68 -14.24 16.66
CA GLU A 304 24.95 -14.94 16.90
C GLU A 304 25.90 -14.92 15.68
N LEU A 305 25.37 -14.66 14.49
CA LEU A 305 26.18 -14.60 13.27
C LEU A 305 27.20 -13.44 13.33
N PRO A 306 28.45 -13.63 12.85
CA PRO A 306 29.53 -12.68 13.05
C PRO A 306 29.52 -11.54 12.03
N GLU A 307 28.44 -10.75 12.02
CA GLU A 307 28.21 -9.72 11.02
C GLU A 307 28.02 -8.33 11.67
N ASN A 308 28.37 -7.28 10.93
CA ASN A 308 28.17 -5.90 11.35
C ASN A 308 26.68 -5.55 11.36
N CYS A 309 26.28 -4.58 12.19
CA CYS A 309 24.89 -4.14 12.23
C CYS A 309 24.74 -2.63 12.39
N TYR A 310 23.62 -2.14 11.86
CA TYR A 310 23.08 -0.82 12.12
C TYR A 310 21.79 -0.94 12.92
N TRP A 311 21.63 -0.03 13.86
CA TRP A 311 20.37 0.24 14.55
C TRP A 311 19.97 1.67 14.25
N TYR A 312 18.75 1.89 13.80
CA TYR A 312 18.11 3.19 13.80
C TYR A 312 16.99 3.17 14.85
N THR A 313 17.05 4.05 15.85
CA THR A 313 16.03 4.05 16.91
C THR A 313 15.83 5.43 17.53
N PRO A 314 14.57 5.90 17.67
CA PRO A 314 14.22 7.07 18.50
C PRO A 314 14.09 6.72 19.99
N LEU A 315 14.06 5.43 20.35
CA LEU A 315 13.88 4.95 21.72
C LEU A 315 15.21 4.59 22.37
N PRO A 316 15.28 4.62 23.73
CA PRO A 316 16.41 4.09 24.47
C PRO A 316 16.84 2.73 23.93
N PHE A 317 18.14 2.60 23.67
CA PHE A 317 18.71 1.42 23.05
C PHE A 317 18.54 0.19 23.94
N VAL A 318 17.70 -0.73 23.48
CA VAL A 318 17.21 -1.87 24.26
C VAL A 318 18.35 -2.71 24.80
N MET A 319 19.37 -2.99 23.98
CA MET A 319 20.43 -3.90 24.41
C MET A 319 21.30 -3.32 25.53
N ALA A 320 21.18 -2.02 25.84
CA ALA A 320 21.83 -1.40 26.99
C ALA A 320 20.93 -1.33 28.24
N ASP A 321 19.68 -1.78 28.20
CA ASP A 321 18.84 -1.85 29.41
C ASP A 321 19.19 -3.09 30.24
N PRO A 322 19.72 -2.92 31.47
CA PRO A 322 19.98 -4.05 32.38
C PRO A 322 18.68 -4.64 32.96
N GLY A 323 17.56 -3.92 32.91
CA GLY A 323 16.23 -4.39 33.30
C GLY A 323 15.38 -4.82 32.10
N PHE A 324 14.34 -5.64 32.36
CA PHE A 324 13.34 -5.98 31.35
C PHE A 324 12.56 -4.72 30.95
N PRO A 325 12.52 -4.33 29.67
CA PRO A 325 11.95 -3.04 29.33
C PRO A 325 10.43 -3.13 29.20
N ALA A 326 9.73 -2.76 30.27
CA ALA A 326 8.31 -2.38 30.21
C ALA A 326 8.07 -1.25 29.17
N ALA A 327 9.13 -0.56 28.73
CA ALA A 327 9.14 0.52 27.74
C ALA A 327 8.74 0.10 26.31
N PHE A 328 8.65 -1.21 26.00
CA PHE A 328 8.30 -1.71 24.65
C PHE A 328 6.90 -2.29 24.54
N GLY A 329 6.02 -2.09 25.54
CA GLY A 329 4.68 -2.67 25.52
C GLY A 329 4.66 -4.17 25.75
N PHE A 330 5.78 -4.78 26.18
CA PHE A 330 5.79 -6.11 26.77
C PHE A 330 5.08 -6.04 28.11
N ALA A 331 4.01 -6.81 28.28
CA ALA A 331 3.38 -6.94 29.58
C ALA A 331 4.36 -7.66 30.52
N PRO A 332 4.70 -7.07 31.69
CA PRO A 332 5.50 -7.77 32.68
C PRO A 332 4.75 -9.04 33.12
N GLY A 333 5.28 -10.22 32.81
CA GLY A 333 4.63 -11.46 33.24
C GLY A 333 5.11 -12.79 32.64
N GLN A 334 5.87 -12.82 31.53
CA GLN A 334 6.34 -14.09 30.96
C GLN A 334 7.85 -14.25 31.16
N LEU A 335 8.25 -15.05 32.15
CA LEU A 335 9.65 -15.43 32.44
C LEU A 335 10.45 -15.78 31.18
N GLN A 336 9.79 -16.45 30.22
CA GLN A 336 10.37 -16.86 28.94
C GLN A 336 10.86 -15.67 28.08
N GLU A 337 10.11 -14.58 27.99
CA GLU A 337 10.53 -13.41 27.18
C GLU A 337 11.73 -12.70 27.81
N THR A 338 11.80 -12.67 29.15
CA THR A 338 12.96 -12.16 29.88
C THR A 338 14.21 -12.99 29.60
N GLU A 339 14.09 -14.32 29.63
CA GLU A 339 15.19 -15.22 29.29
C GLU A 339 15.64 -15.07 27.82
N GLN A 340 14.70 -15.02 26.88
CA GLN A 340 14.97 -14.80 25.46
C GLN A 340 15.66 -13.45 25.22
N TYR A 341 15.20 -12.39 25.89
CA TYR A 341 15.82 -11.08 25.84
C TYR A 341 17.27 -11.11 26.35
N HIS A 342 17.52 -11.71 27.51
CA HIS A 342 18.89 -11.84 28.04
C HIS A 342 19.79 -12.68 27.14
N ARG A 343 19.25 -13.72 26.49
CA ARG A 343 19.99 -14.49 25.47
C ARG A 343 20.37 -13.61 24.28
N LEU A 344 19.41 -12.85 23.73
CA LEU A 344 19.65 -11.93 22.63
C LEU A 344 20.69 -10.86 23.00
N GLN A 345 20.58 -10.28 24.19
CA GLN A 345 21.53 -9.30 24.74
C GLN A 345 22.94 -9.90 24.89
N LYS A 346 23.05 -11.14 25.39
CA LYS A 346 24.33 -11.85 25.49
C LYS A 346 24.95 -12.10 24.11
N SER A 347 24.16 -12.53 23.12
CA SER A 347 24.62 -12.73 21.74
C SER A 347 25.08 -11.40 21.12
N PHE A 348 24.36 -10.30 21.39
CA PHE A 348 24.77 -8.97 21.00
C PHE A 348 26.14 -8.56 21.58
N TYR A 349 26.36 -8.73 22.88
CA TYR A 349 27.66 -8.42 23.52
C TYR A 349 28.81 -9.30 23.03
N GLN A 350 28.53 -10.55 22.67
CA GLN A 350 29.52 -11.42 22.04
C GLN A 350 29.88 -10.90 20.65
N SER A 351 28.88 -10.50 19.86
CA SER A 351 29.08 -9.92 18.53
C SER A 351 29.93 -8.65 18.58
N LEU A 352 29.71 -7.76 19.56
CA LEU A 352 30.49 -6.51 19.72
C LEU A 352 32.00 -6.72 19.91
N LYS A 353 32.45 -7.91 20.30
CA LYS A 353 33.89 -8.19 20.45
C LYS A 353 34.63 -8.14 19.11
N ASN A 354 33.97 -8.58 18.04
CA ASN A 354 34.60 -8.75 16.73
C ASN A 354 33.91 -7.95 15.62
N ASN A 355 32.66 -7.54 15.82
CA ASN A 355 31.83 -6.92 14.79
C ASN A 355 31.37 -5.54 15.24
N ARG A 356 31.24 -4.65 14.26
CA ARG A 356 30.81 -3.27 14.44
C ARG A 356 29.29 -3.19 14.62
N CYS A 357 28.86 -2.40 15.59
CA CYS A 357 27.48 -2.00 15.77
C CYS A 357 27.40 -0.47 15.76
N ARG A 358 26.58 0.08 14.87
CA ARG A 358 26.36 1.51 14.74
C ARG A 358 24.92 1.86 15.08
N ILE A 359 24.73 2.71 16.07
CA ILE A 359 23.41 3.19 16.48
C ILE A 359 23.22 4.61 15.96
N ILE A 360 22.18 4.81 15.15
CA ILE A 360 21.75 6.09 14.60
C ILE A 360 20.51 6.53 15.36
N ILE A 361 20.60 7.70 16.01
CA ILE A 361 19.52 8.30 16.77
C ILE A 361 19.05 9.55 16.01
N PRO A 362 17.75 9.75 15.77
CA PRO A 362 17.24 11.00 15.21
C PRO A 362 17.62 12.17 16.13
N ALA A 363 18.18 13.25 15.57
CA ALA A 363 18.62 14.40 16.37
C ALA A 363 17.48 14.99 17.22
N ARG A 364 16.25 15.00 16.70
CA ARG A 364 15.05 15.45 17.42
C ARG A 364 14.67 14.57 18.62
N GLU A 365 15.09 13.31 18.61
CA GLU A 365 14.83 12.32 19.67
C GLU A 365 16.06 12.06 20.55
N ARG A 366 17.19 12.76 20.29
CA ARG A 366 18.44 12.59 21.06
C ARG A 366 18.17 12.70 22.55
N ASP A 367 17.46 13.75 22.96
CA ASP A 367 17.21 13.96 24.36
C ASP A 367 16.34 12.83 24.91
N LYS A 368 15.21 12.49 24.27
CA LYS A 368 14.33 11.39 24.73
C LYS A 368 15.05 10.05 24.85
N PHE A 369 15.91 9.72 23.88
CA PHE A 369 16.77 8.54 23.91
C PHE A 369 17.64 8.49 25.18
N PHE A 370 18.20 9.63 25.59
CA PHE A 370 18.99 9.77 26.81
C PHE A 370 18.17 10.21 28.04
N MET A 371 16.85 10.44 27.93
CA MET A 371 15.98 10.75 29.05
C MET A 371 15.32 9.49 29.63
N ALA A 372 15.11 8.42 28.85
CA ALA A 372 14.39 7.22 29.27
C ALA A 372 13.09 7.54 30.04
N ASP A 373 12.35 8.57 29.60
CA ASP A 373 11.09 8.97 30.22
C ASP A 373 10.01 7.97 29.83
N SER A 374 9.96 6.84 30.52
CA SER A 374 8.74 6.03 30.59
C SER A 374 7.80 6.68 31.60
N PRO A 375 6.49 6.84 31.31
CA PRO A 375 5.51 7.24 32.30
C PRO A 375 5.58 6.26 33.49
N GLY A 376 6.04 6.73 34.66
CA GLY A 376 6.15 5.92 35.88
C GLY A 376 7.52 5.29 36.19
N SER A 377 8.58 5.58 35.43
CA SER A 377 9.95 5.12 35.74
C SER A 377 10.62 6.00 36.80
N ALA A 378 11.06 5.42 37.91
CA ALA A 378 11.84 6.12 38.93
C ALA A 378 13.18 6.62 38.36
N ALA A 379 13.59 7.87 38.68
CA ALA A 379 14.82 8.51 38.20
C ALA A 379 16.09 7.65 38.37
N HIS A 380 16.11 6.74 39.36
CA HIS A 380 17.21 5.82 39.59
C HIS A 380 17.46 4.84 38.42
N LYS A 381 16.40 4.30 37.80
CA LYS A 381 16.51 3.36 36.66
C LYS A 381 17.10 4.02 35.42
N LYS A 382 16.85 5.32 35.25
CA LYS A 382 17.41 6.14 34.16
C LYS A 382 18.92 6.30 34.28
N VAL A 383 19.39 6.64 35.48
CA VAL A 383 20.84 6.79 35.73
C VAL A 383 21.56 5.45 35.56
N GLU A 384 20.95 4.35 35.99
CA GLU A 384 21.48 2.99 35.80
C GLU A 384 21.63 2.63 34.31
N TYR A 385 20.60 2.87 33.50
CA TYR A 385 20.65 2.70 32.04
C TYR A 385 21.80 3.49 31.40
N LEU A 386 21.91 4.79 31.71
CA LEU A 386 22.94 5.66 31.13
C LEU A 386 24.35 5.24 31.55
N ARG A 387 24.55 4.84 32.81
CA ARG A 387 25.83 4.31 33.31
C ARG A 387 26.19 3.00 32.62
N HIS A 388 25.21 2.11 32.39
CA HIS A 388 25.44 0.87 31.68
C HIS A 388 25.77 1.11 30.20
N LEU A 389 25.04 2.00 29.52
CA LEU A 389 25.36 2.41 28.14
C LEU A 389 26.78 2.99 28.04
N LEU A 390 27.17 3.85 28.99
CA LEU A 390 28.53 4.40 29.06
C LEU A 390 29.58 3.29 29.25
N SER A 391 29.33 2.33 30.15
CA SER A 391 30.19 1.15 30.36
C SER A 391 30.34 0.31 29.08
N LEU A 392 29.26 0.12 28.31
CA LEU A 392 29.34 -0.57 27.01
C LEU A 392 30.20 0.21 26.01
N LEU A 393 30.08 1.54 25.96
CA LEU A 393 30.94 2.40 25.14
C LEU A 393 32.39 2.47 25.62
N ASP A 394 32.68 2.21 26.89
CA ASP A 394 34.07 2.11 27.34
C ASP A 394 34.65 0.73 27.03
N ARG A 395 33.84 -0.32 27.15
CA ARG A 395 34.26 -1.72 26.95
C ARG A 395 34.39 -2.13 25.48
N TYR A 396 33.51 -1.64 24.61
CA TYR A 396 33.41 -2.11 23.23
C TYR A 396 33.70 -0.99 22.22
N PRO A 397 34.93 -0.90 21.67
CA PRO A 397 35.28 0.12 20.67
C PRO A 397 34.43 0.00 19.40
N ASN A 398 33.96 -1.20 19.09
CA ASN A 398 33.11 -1.52 17.94
C ASN A 398 31.65 -1.05 18.10
N LEU A 399 31.24 -0.60 19.29
CA LEU A 399 29.94 0.04 19.50
C LEU A 399 30.08 1.54 19.26
N GLU A 400 29.44 2.06 18.22
CA GLU A 400 29.43 3.48 17.86
C GLU A 400 28.00 4.02 17.94
N ILE A 401 27.85 5.26 18.41
CA ILE A 401 26.56 5.94 18.48
C ILE A 401 26.71 7.28 17.76
N ALA A 402 25.72 7.62 16.95
CA ALA A 402 25.66 8.89 16.26
C ALA A 402 24.25 9.47 16.34
N THR A 403 24.18 10.80 16.38
CA THR A 403 22.91 11.53 16.22
C THR A 403 22.84 12.03 14.79
N SER A 404 21.73 11.78 14.10
CA SER A 404 21.57 12.15 12.69
C SER A 404 20.47 13.21 12.52
N PRO A 405 20.72 14.30 11.77
CA PRO A 405 19.68 15.24 11.39
C PRO A 405 18.81 14.67 10.26
N ALA A 406 19.35 13.74 9.47
CA ALA A 406 18.64 13.03 8.42
C ALA A 406 18.08 11.71 8.93
N GLU A 407 16.80 11.47 8.72
CA GLU A 407 16.17 10.20 9.07
C GLU A 407 16.19 9.24 7.87
N PRO A 408 16.37 7.92 8.08
CA PRO A 408 16.32 6.93 7.00
C PRO A 408 14.98 6.89 6.27
N ALA A 409 13.87 7.25 6.94
CA ALA A 409 12.55 7.37 6.35
C ALA A 409 11.79 8.56 6.97
N PRO A 410 12.09 9.81 6.57
CA PRO A 410 11.62 11.02 7.25
C PRO A 410 10.09 11.22 7.21
N TRP A 411 9.39 10.51 6.32
CA TRP A 411 7.93 10.51 6.23
C TRP A 411 7.25 9.48 7.14
N LEU A 412 8.03 8.71 7.91
CA LEU A 412 7.56 7.73 8.87
C LEU A 412 8.02 8.12 10.27
N GLU A 413 7.07 8.39 11.15
CA GLU A 413 7.35 8.68 12.54
C GLU A 413 7.39 7.39 13.37
N GLY A 414 8.25 7.38 14.39
CA GLY A 414 8.27 6.33 15.40
C GLY A 414 8.63 4.95 14.84
N ILE A 415 9.56 4.85 13.88
CA ILE A 415 10.06 3.56 13.42
C ILE A 415 11.40 3.22 14.04
N THR A 416 11.66 1.93 14.25
CA THR A 416 12.99 1.40 14.55
C THR A 416 13.43 0.47 13.44
N MET A 417 14.72 0.43 13.15
CA MET A 417 15.32 -0.53 12.22
C MET A 417 16.50 -1.21 12.88
N LEU A 418 16.54 -2.54 12.83
CA LEU A 418 17.74 -3.35 13.02
C LEU A 418 18.09 -3.94 11.67
N VAL A 419 19.29 -3.66 11.18
CA VAL A 419 19.81 -4.28 9.96
C VAL A 419 21.17 -4.86 10.26
N LYS A 420 21.27 -6.19 10.17
CA LYS A 420 22.53 -6.92 10.34
C LYS A 420 22.94 -7.50 8.98
N GLU A 421 24.16 -7.16 8.60
CA GLU A 421 24.74 -7.41 7.27
C GLU A 421 24.61 -8.89 6.91
N ASN A 422 24.16 -9.20 5.70
CA ASN A 422 23.97 -10.57 5.18
C ASN A 422 23.08 -11.50 6.04
N THR A 423 22.40 -11.00 7.09
CA THR A 423 21.58 -11.84 7.96
C THR A 423 20.10 -11.45 7.96
N VAL A 424 19.76 -10.23 8.39
CA VAL A 424 18.37 -9.88 8.71
C VAL A 424 18.14 -8.38 8.70
N THR A 425 16.95 -8.00 8.25
CA THR A 425 16.35 -6.69 8.49
C THR A 425 15.09 -6.87 9.32
N ALA A 426 15.01 -6.14 10.43
CA ALA A 426 13.82 -6.03 11.26
C ALA A 426 13.41 -4.54 11.36
N ILE A 427 12.16 -4.22 11.04
CA ILE A 427 11.63 -2.86 11.08
C ILE A 427 10.33 -2.87 11.90
N SER A 428 10.27 -2.05 12.94
CA SER A 428 9.10 -1.97 13.83
C SER A 428 8.53 -0.56 13.84
N SER A 429 7.22 -0.46 14.05
CA SER A 429 6.52 0.81 14.28
C SER A 429 6.11 0.93 15.75
N LEU A 430 6.23 2.15 16.29
CA LEU A 430 5.97 2.50 17.68
C LEU A 430 4.64 3.27 17.90
N LEU A 431 3.78 3.42 16.88
CA LEU A 431 2.48 4.09 17.05
C LEU A 431 1.58 3.30 18.03
N SER A 432 1.65 3.67 19.32
CA SER A 432 0.72 3.19 20.33
C SER A 432 -0.68 3.72 20.01
N GLY A 433 -1.65 2.83 19.81
CA GLY A 433 -3.06 3.21 19.62
C GLY A 433 -3.71 2.74 18.31
N LYS A 434 -2.97 2.05 17.42
CA LYS A 434 -3.59 1.17 16.42
C LYS A 434 -3.65 -0.26 16.93
N THR A 435 -4.63 -1.02 16.47
CA THR A 435 -4.91 -2.39 16.88
C THR A 435 -3.89 -3.45 16.43
N GLU A 436 -2.89 -3.12 15.59
CA GLU A 436 -1.83 -4.09 15.21
C GLU A 436 -0.49 -3.39 14.90
N PRO A 437 0.33 -2.97 15.89
CA PRO A 437 1.75 -2.69 15.65
C PRO A 437 2.46 -4.01 15.31
N ALA A 438 3.21 -4.03 14.21
CA ALA A 438 3.95 -5.21 13.76
C ALA A 438 5.43 -4.91 13.48
N THR A 439 6.28 -5.89 13.75
CA THR A 439 7.66 -5.94 13.26
C THR A 439 7.68 -6.68 11.93
N LEU A 440 8.22 -6.04 10.91
CA LEU A 440 8.53 -6.65 9.63
C LEU A 440 9.92 -7.28 9.72
N LEU A 441 10.04 -8.55 9.34
CA LEU A 441 11.32 -9.26 9.32
C LEU A 441 11.58 -9.83 7.93
N SER A 442 12.75 -9.55 7.36
CA SER A 442 13.22 -10.12 6.10
C SER A 442 14.64 -10.66 6.24
N GLN A 443 14.87 -11.85 5.70
CA GLN A 443 16.17 -12.49 5.54
C GLN A 443 16.54 -12.62 4.05
N GLU A 444 15.75 -12.02 3.15
CA GLU A 444 16.07 -12.05 1.71
C GLU A 444 17.35 -11.23 1.46
N PRO A 445 18.41 -11.82 0.87
CA PRO A 445 19.72 -11.19 0.77
C PRO A 445 19.72 -9.79 0.12
N SER A 446 18.92 -9.59 -0.93
CA SER A 446 18.85 -8.32 -1.67
C SER A 446 18.19 -7.23 -0.83
N VAL A 447 17.11 -7.55 -0.11
CA VAL A 447 16.45 -6.67 0.87
C VAL A 447 17.40 -6.31 2.01
N VAL A 448 18.07 -7.30 2.60
CA VAL A 448 19.04 -7.05 3.68
C VAL A 448 20.15 -6.13 3.20
N LYS A 449 20.70 -6.40 1.99
CA LYS A 449 21.74 -5.55 1.41
C LYS A 449 21.24 -4.14 1.11
N ALA A 450 20.01 -3.99 0.62
CA ALA A 450 19.39 -2.70 0.34
C ALA A 450 19.28 -1.84 1.60
N TYR A 451 18.64 -2.35 2.67
CA TYR A 451 18.52 -1.60 3.92
C TYR A 451 19.86 -1.34 4.59
N TYR A 452 20.81 -2.27 4.52
CA TYR A 452 22.14 -2.08 5.11
C TYR A 452 22.89 -0.97 4.39
N THR A 453 22.89 -0.99 3.06
CA THR A 453 23.52 0.05 2.22
C THR A 453 22.84 1.41 2.43
N HIS A 454 21.53 1.42 2.62
CA HIS A 454 20.79 2.65 2.95
C HIS A 454 21.24 3.25 4.29
N LEU A 455 21.31 2.45 5.36
CA LEU A 455 21.78 2.95 6.66
C LEU A 455 23.27 3.30 6.66
N GLU A 456 24.08 2.63 5.85
CA GLU A 456 25.48 3.00 5.64
C GLU A 456 25.62 4.36 4.96
N ARG A 457 24.77 4.67 3.96
CA ARG A 457 24.69 6.01 3.36
C ARG A 457 24.26 7.06 4.39
N VAL A 458 23.22 6.78 5.16
CA VAL A 458 22.79 7.69 6.24
C VAL A 458 23.94 7.96 7.20
N TRP A 459 24.68 6.92 7.64
CA TRP A 459 25.82 7.06 8.54
C TRP A 459 26.98 7.89 7.94
N SER A 460 27.28 7.71 6.65
CA SER A 460 28.37 8.43 6.01
C SER A 460 28.09 9.93 5.90
N GLU A 461 26.83 10.30 5.76
CA GLU A 461 26.34 11.69 5.69
C GLU A 461 26.28 12.39 7.06
N ILE A 462 26.39 11.67 8.19
CA ILE A 462 26.40 12.27 9.53
C ILE A 462 27.69 13.11 9.74
N PRO A 463 27.58 14.38 10.17
CA PRO A 463 28.73 15.21 10.50
C PRO A 463 29.67 14.55 11.53
N PRO A 464 31.00 14.68 11.39
CA PRO A 464 31.97 14.04 12.30
C PRO A 464 31.71 14.31 13.78
N GLU A 465 31.36 15.54 14.15
CA GLU A 465 31.06 15.94 15.52
C GLU A 465 29.89 15.18 16.14
N GLN A 466 28.91 14.78 15.31
CA GLN A 466 27.69 14.09 15.75
C GLN A 466 27.86 12.57 15.85
N LYS A 467 29.02 12.06 15.43
CA LYS A 467 29.45 10.67 15.61
C LYS A 467 30.77 10.56 16.38
N ASP A 468 31.24 11.65 16.98
CA ASP A 468 32.43 11.65 17.81
C ASP A 468 32.17 10.91 19.12
N ARG A 469 32.99 9.90 19.40
CA ARG A 469 32.79 9.01 20.53
C ARG A 469 32.87 9.75 21.87
N GLU A 470 33.84 10.64 22.03
CA GLU A 470 34.06 11.31 23.30
C GLU A 470 33.04 12.43 23.53
N ALA A 471 32.56 13.09 22.47
CA ALA A 471 31.43 14.01 22.53
C ALA A 471 30.15 13.29 22.99
N ILE A 472 29.85 12.10 22.46
CA ILE A 472 28.70 11.30 22.89
C ILE A 472 28.85 10.86 24.36
N LYS A 473 30.03 10.36 24.77
CA LYS A 473 30.27 10.01 26.18
C LYS A 473 30.15 11.21 27.11
N ALA A 474 30.70 12.37 26.72
CA ALA A 474 30.57 13.61 27.48
C ALA A 474 29.11 14.03 27.63
N TYR A 475 28.31 13.89 26.56
CA TYR A 475 26.87 14.12 26.62
C TYR A 475 26.19 13.19 27.64
N ILE A 476 26.46 11.88 27.58
CA ILE A 476 25.89 10.91 28.53
C ILE A 476 26.28 11.24 29.98
N ARG A 477 27.55 11.56 30.24
CA ARG A 477 28.04 11.96 31.58
C ARG A 477 27.34 13.22 32.08
N HIS A 478 27.15 14.21 31.22
CA HIS A 478 26.41 15.43 31.56
C HIS A 478 24.96 15.12 31.95
N ARG A 479 24.29 14.21 31.23
CA ARG A 479 22.91 13.79 31.52
C ARG A 479 22.79 12.99 32.81
N ILE A 480 23.79 12.18 33.16
CA ILE A 480 23.87 11.48 34.45
C ILE A 480 23.94 12.52 35.59
N ASN A 481 24.86 13.48 35.50
CA ASN A 481 25.05 14.51 36.53
C ASN A 481 23.84 15.44 36.72
N GLN A 482 23.00 15.60 35.70
CA GLN A 482 21.74 16.37 35.82
C GLN A 482 20.60 15.59 36.49
N ALA A 483 20.68 14.26 36.51
CA ALA A 483 19.63 13.38 37.02
C ALA A 483 19.91 12.86 38.45
N GLU A 484 21.15 13.02 38.91
CA GLU A 484 21.59 12.89 40.31
C GLU A 484 21.38 14.21 41.06
#